data_AF-A0A931B9G2-F1
#
_entry.id   AF-A0A931B9G2-F1
#
_cell.length_a   1.000
_cell.length_b   1.000
_cell.length_c   1.000
_cell.angle_alpha   90.00
_cell.angle_beta   90.00
_cell.angle_gamma   90.00
#
_symmetry.space_group_name_H-M   'P 1'
#
loop_
_entity.id
_entity.type
_entity.pdbx_description
1 polymer ?
#
loop_
_entity_poly.entity_id
_entity_poly.type
_entity_poly.pdbx_seq_one_letter_code
_entity_poly.pdbx_strand_id
1 'polypeptide(L)'
;MSDVAKPFEEAAGKTVKALSEDVSHAYGGILDETKSNLHTIADNVEENEKKTVRKYFVDDEGNVKEIVDGQLKDLSPEDDSGIRGLLDANRETPGVKSLTPEEKKELSANKKSWESLGRTQDKEGEWVESQKLEEPTDLSKAVEEARRAQHGGEGDYGGTNYAALHYASTDGKEEFILVGRSSAERSHSERSIGYPLVHNKKQFQVDQVYTERRPCQKGSTCERWLNMHMFDPEQNPDLKVTHAVDYDNDIKDTDVRNAPFDRYIDQLESNHASGDYGGTAGSMDFDVDPAAV
;
A
#
# COMPACT_ATOMS: atom_id res chain seq x y z
N MET A 1 -15.00 6.49 -27.16
CA MET A 1 -14.35 7.28 -26.10
C MET A 1 -13.86 8.59 -26.71
N SER A 2 -14.71 9.62 -26.74
CA SER A 2 -14.29 10.99 -27.05
C SER A 2 -15.27 11.98 -26.43
N ASP A 3 -14.77 13.20 -26.20
CA ASP A 3 -15.51 14.45 -25.93
C ASP A 3 -15.62 14.99 -24.48
N VAL A 4 -14.74 14.59 -23.56
CA VAL A 4 -14.57 15.32 -22.29
C VAL A 4 -13.28 16.16 -22.24
N ALA A 5 -12.28 15.87 -23.08
CA ALA A 5 -11.00 16.59 -23.09
C ALA A 5 -11.02 17.94 -23.86
N LYS A 6 -11.81 18.03 -24.95
CA LYS A 6 -11.85 19.23 -25.80
C LYS A 6 -12.30 20.53 -25.10
N PRO A 7 -13.32 20.52 -24.21
CA PRO A 7 -13.75 21.75 -23.55
C PRO A 7 -12.70 22.31 -22.58
N PHE A 8 -11.87 21.45 -21.99
CA PHE A 8 -10.82 21.84 -21.06
C PHE A 8 -9.59 22.40 -21.78
N GLU A 9 -9.19 21.82 -22.91
CA GLU A 9 -8.13 22.39 -23.78
C GLU A 9 -8.51 23.76 -24.33
N GLU A 10 -9.77 23.95 -24.75
CA GLU A 10 -10.24 25.25 -25.24
C GLU A 10 -10.33 26.30 -24.12
N ALA A 11 -10.64 25.90 -22.88
CA ALA A 11 -10.69 26.78 -21.72
C ALA A 11 -9.27 27.19 -21.25
N ALA A 12 -8.33 26.25 -21.23
CA ALA A 12 -6.93 26.52 -20.93
C ALA A 12 -6.30 27.43 -22.00
N GLY A 13 -6.54 27.15 -23.29
CA GLY A 13 -6.07 27.98 -24.39
C GLY A 13 -6.63 29.40 -24.39
N LYS A 14 -7.90 29.59 -23.99
CA LYS A 14 -8.51 30.93 -23.85
C LYS A 14 -7.96 31.71 -22.66
N THR A 15 -7.68 31.03 -21.54
CA THR A 15 -7.11 31.65 -20.34
C THR A 15 -5.66 32.10 -20.59
N VAL A 16 -4.88 31.28 -21.30
CA VAL A 16 -3.52 31.61 -21.74
C VAL A 16 -3.50 32.79 -22.69
N LYS A 17 -4.46 32.87 -23.62
CA LYS A 17 -4.52 33.97 -24.59
C LYS A 17 -4.91 35.30 -23.94
N ALA A 18 -5.88 35.29 -23.02
CA ALA A 18 -6.29 36.47 -22.25
C ALA A 18 -5.15 37.00 -21.35
N LEU A 19 -4.40 36.11 -20.70
CA LEU A 19 -3.23 36.50 -19.90
C LEU A 19 -2.08 37.05 -20.76
N SER A 20 -1.91 36.58 -22.00
CA SER A 20 -0.88 37.10 -22.92
C SER A 20 -1.22 38.48 -23.51
N GLU A 21 -2.51 38.75 -23.73
CA GLU A 21 -2.99 40.02 -24.30
C GLU A 21 -2.97 41.15 -23.24
N ASP A 22 -3.15 40.85 -21.95
CA ASP A 22 -3.05 41.85 -20.87
C ASP A 22 -1.60 42.16 -20.46
N VAL A 23 -0.67 41.21 -20.59
CA VAL A 23 0.74 41.38 -20.18
C VAL A 23 1.60 42.03 -21.28
N SER A 24 1.18 41.97 -22.55
CA SER A 24 1.95 42.53 -23.67
C SER A 24 2.04 44.06 -23.69
N HIS A 25 1.27 44.76 -22.85
CA HIS A 25 1.39 46.20 -22.65
C HIS A 25 2.38 46.65 -21.56
N ALA A 26 3.01 45.72 -20.83
CA ALA A 26 3.96 46.03 -19.77
C ALA A 26 5.22 45.14 -19.83
N TYR A 27 6.35 45.78 -20.16
CA TYR A 27 7.74 45.32 -19.92
C TYR A 27 8.23 44.04 -20.63
N GLY A 28 8.97 44.23 -21.73
CA GLY A 28 9.65 43.18 -22.51
C GLY A 28 10.88 42.52 -21.87
N GLY A 29 11.03 42.53 -20.55
CA GLY A 29 12.10 41.83 -19.81
C GLY A 29 11.63 40.59 -19.05
N ILE A 30 10.31 40.44 -18.82
CA ILE A 30 9.74 39.36 -18.00
C ILE A 30 9.42 38.11 -18.86
N LEU A 31 9.41 38.24 -20.18
CA LEU A 31 8.97 37.18 -21.11
C LEU A 31 9.91 35.97 -21.20
N ASP A 32 11.23 36.17 -21.10
CA ASP A 32 12.19 35.05 -21.23
C ASP A 32 12.29 34.25 -19.93
N GLU A 33 12.24 34.92 -18.78
CA GLU A 33 12.23 34.27 -17.46
C GLU A 33 10.90 33.55 -17.19
N THR A 34 9.77 34.11 -17.67
CA THR A 34 8.45 33.46 -17.55
C THR A 34 8.31 32.27 -18.50
N LYS A 35 8.89 32.32 -19.72
CA LYS A 35 8.90 31.15 -20.62
C LYS A 35 9.79 30.02 -20.09
N SER A 36 10.95 30.35 -19.54
CA SER A 36 11.82 29.36 -18.88
C SER A 36 11.09 28.71 -17.71
N ASN A 37 10.45 29.49 -16.84
CA ASN A 37 9.72 28.98 -15.70
C ASN A 37 8.46 28.21 -16.09
N LEU A 38 7.78 28.59 -17.18
CA LEU A 38 6.62 27.86 -17.70
C LEU A 38 7.02 26.52 -18.33
N HIS A 39 8.17 26.44 -19.01
CA HIS A 39 8.71 25.16 -19.46
C HIS A 39 9.10 24.28 -18.28
N THR A 40 9.79 24.82 -17.26
CA THR A 40 10.10 24.06 -16.05
C THR A 40 8.84 23.59 -15.31
N ILE A 41 7.79 24.41 -15.25
CA ILE A 41 6.51 24.03 -14.64
C ILE A 41 5.78 22.99 -15.49
N ALA A 42 5.80 23.11 -16.82
CA ALA A 42 5.20 22.13 -17.72
C ALA A 42 5.94 20.80 -17.67
N ASP A 43 7.27 20.80 -17.70
CA ASP A 43 8.12 19.61 -17.54
C ASP A 43 7.91 18.99 -16.15
N ASN A 44 7.80 19.80 -15.09
CA ASN A 44 7.45 19.32 -13.75
C ASN A 44 6.01 18.80 -13.66
N VAL A 45 5.07 19.34 -14.42
CA VAL A 45 3.68 18.87 -14.47
C VAL A 45 3.57 17.61 -15.32
N GLU A 46 4.37 17.45 -16.37
CA GLU A 46 4.46 16.25 -17.20
C GLU A 46 5.22 15.12 -16.46
N GLU A 47 6.24 15.43 -15.65
CA GLU A 47 6.83 14.48 -14.67
C GLU A 47 5.88 14.17 -13.49
N ASN A 48 5.03 15.13 -13.08
CA ASN A 48 3.98 14.93 -12.07
C ASN A 48 2.63 14.50 -12.63
N GLU A 49 2.52 14.24 -13.94
CA GLU A 49 1.36 13.57 -14.55
C GLU A 49 1.47 12.09 -14.16
N LYS A 50 1.14 11.85 -12.88
CA LYS A 50 1.07 10.57 -12.15
C LYS A 50 2.07 9.53 -12.66
N LYS A 51 3.33 9.64 -12.23
CA LYS A 51 4.16 8.45 -12.07
C LYS A 51 3.35 7.48 -11.22
N THR A 52 2.74 6.50 -11.86
CA THR A 52 1.86 5.54 -11.19
C THR A 52 2.78 4.67 -10.35
N VAL A 53 2.62 4.73 -9.03
CA VAL A 53 3.44 3.92 -8.11
C VAL A 53 3.28 2.46 -8.50
N ARG A 54 4.41 1.79 -8.78
CA ARG A 54 4.41 0.41 -9.22
C ARG A 54 4.03 -0.50 -8.06
N LYS A 55 3.24 -1.53 -8.36
CA LYS A 55 2.65 -2.43 -7.37
C LYS A 55 3.20 -3.83 -7.59
N TYR A 56 3.56 -4.49 -6.52
CA TYR A 56 4.13 -5.84 -6.57
C TYR A 56 3.37 -6.76 -5.64
N PHE A 57 3.25 -8.03 -6.03
CA PHE A 57 2.72 -9.10 -5.21
C PHE A 57 3.84 -10.08 -4.86
N VAL A 58 3.96 -10.43 -3.58
CA VAL A 58 4.80 -11.53 -3.11
C VAL A 58 3.94 -12.75 -2.78
N ASP A 59 4.20 -13.87 -3.46
CA ASP A 59 3.48 -15.13 -3.25
C ASP A 59 3.99 -15.91 -2.02
N ASP A 60 3.41 -17.08 -1.75
CA ASP A 60 3.73 -17.91 -0.58
C ASP A 60 5.16 -18.45 -0.62
N GLU A 61 5.67 -18.72 -1.81
CA GLU A 61 7.06 -19.13 -2.08
C GLU A 61 8.02 -17.93 -2.08
N GLY A 62 7.52 -16.72 -1.95
CA GLY A 62 8.27 -15.47 -1.95
C GLY A 62 8.70 -14.99 -3.33
N ASN A 63 8.19 -15.55 -4.43
CA ASN A 63 8.39 -14.95 -5.75
C ASN A 63 7.67 -13.62 -5.81
N VAL A 64 8.28 -12.66 -6.51
CA VAL A 64 7.72 -11.33 -6.69
C VAL A 64 7.26 -11.16 -8.13
N LYS A 65 6.01 -10.74 -8.29
CA LYS A 65 5.40 -10.38 -9.57
C LYS A 65 4.96 -8.93 -9.53
N GLU A 66 4.96 -8.25 -10.67
CA GLU A 66 4.35 -6.93 -10.80
C GLU A 66 2.86 -7.07 -11.07
N ILE A 67 2.06 -6.19 -10.46
CA ILE A 67 0.63 -6.07 -10.72
C ILE A 67 0.44 -5.00 -11.80
N VAL A 68 0.08 -5.43 -13.02
CA VAL A 68 -0.09 -4.57 -14.20
C VAL A 68 -1.43 -4.87 -14.85
N ASP A 69 -2.29 -3.87 -14.91
CA ASP A 69 -3.63 -3.96 -15.53
C ASP A 69 -4.45 -5.15 -15.01
N GLY A 70 -4.44 -5.37 -13.69
CA GLY A 70 -5.15 -6.50 -13.06
C GLY A 70 -4.53 -7.87 -13.34
N GLN A 71 -3.29 -7.95 -13.80
CA GLN A 71 -2.57 -9.21 -14.04
C GLN A 71 -1.24 -9.25 -13.29
N LEU A 72 -0.84 -10.45 -12.86
CA LEU A 72 0.50 -10.70 -12.34
C LEU A 72 1.48 -10.96 -13.49
N LYS A 73 2.49 -10.11 -13.62
CA LYS A 73 3.53 -10.19 -14.65
C LYS A 73 4.92 -10.37 -14.03
N ASP A 74 5.84 -10.89 -14.82
CA ASP A 74 7.25 -10.95 -14.43
C ASP A 74 7.83 -9.55 -14.29
N LEU A 75 8.79 -9.40 -13.39
CA LEU A 75 9.50 -8.14 -13.21
C LEU A 75 10.25 -7.76 -14.48
N SER A 76 10.04 -6.52 -14.94
CA SER A 76 10.85 -5.91 -15.99
C SER A 76 12.35 -5.93 -15.60
N PRO A 77 13.29 -6.31 -16.48
CA PRO A 77 14.73 -6.21 -16.20
C PRO A 77 15.20 -4.77 -15.89
N GLU A 78 14.52 -3.78 -16.45
CA GLU A 78 14.80 -2.35 -16.34
C GLU A 78 14.08 -1.70 -15.15
N ASP A 79 13.51 -2.50 -14.24
CA ASP A 79 12.79 -2.01 -13.07
C ASP A 79 13.69 -1.21 -12.11
N ASP A 80 13.39 0.09 -12.01
CA ASP A 80 14.07 1.07 -11.17
C ASP A 80 13.25 1.52 -9.94
N SER A 81 12.14 0.84 -9.64
CA SER A 81 11.26 1.20 -8.50
C SER A 81 11.92 1.02 -7.14
N GLY A 82 13.03 0.28 -7.06
CA GLY A 82 13.66 -0.16 -5.82
C GLY A 82 13.25 -1.56 -5.34
N ILE A 83 12.24 -2.20 -5.95
CA ILE A 83 11.81 -3.57 -5.59
C ILE A 83 12.96 -4.58 -5.69
N ARG A 84 13.87 -4.38 -6.65
CA ARG A 84 15.04 -5.24 -6.84
C ARG A 84 15.96 -5.27 -5.63
N GLY A 85 15.98 -4.20 -4.84
CA GLY A 85 16.71 -4.11 -3.58
C GLY A 85 16.16 -5.00 -2.46
N LEU A 86 15.01 -5.66 -2.65
CA LEU A 86 14.46 -6.64 -1.73
C LEU A 86 14.70 -8.10 -2.16
N LEU A 87 15.13 -8.32 -3.41
CA LEU A 87 15.23 -9.65 -3.99
C LEU A 87 16.49 -10.38 -3.49
N ASP A 88 16.35 -11.67 -3.23
CA ASP A 88 17.46 -12.54 -2.86
C ASP A 88 18.21 -12.99 -4.12
N ALA A 89 19.45 -12.52 -4.26
CA ALA A 89 20.32 -12.85 -5.39
C ALA A 89 20.68 -14.35 -5.48
N ASN A 90 20.40 -15.14 -4.45
CA ASN A 90 20.65 -16.59 -4.46
C ASN A 90 19.48 -17.42 -5.01
N ARG A 91 18.37 -16.79 -5.40
CA ARG A 91 17.22 -17.47 -5.99
C ARG A 91 17.31 -17.52 -7.51
N GLU A 92 16.80 -18.61 -8.10
CA GLU A 92 16.67 -18.73 -9.56
C GLU A 92 15.55 -17.83 -10.10
N THR A 93 14.44 -17.71 -9.37
CA THR A 93 13.33 -16.82 -9.69
C THR A 93 13.39 -15.53 -8.87
N PRO A 94 13.06 -14.36 -9.47
CA PRO A 94 12.97 -13.11 -8.73
C PRO A 94 12.03 -13.26 -7.53
N GLY A 95 12.58 -13.14 -6.33
CA GLY A 95 11.85 -13.34 -5.10
C GLY A 95 12.59 -12.84 -3.88
N VAL A 96 11.86 -12.62 -2.81
CA VAL A 96 12.43 -12.22 -1.51
C VAL A 96 12.89 -13.45 -0.74
N LYS A 97 13.86 -13.28 0.15
CA LYS A 97 14.32 -14.38 1.01
C LYS A 97 13.18 -14.90 1.90
N SER A 98 13.05 -16.22 1.98
CA SER A 98 12.26 -16.86 3.04
C SER A 98 13.12 -16.96 4.30
N LEU A 99 12.64 -16.38 5.41
CA LEU A 99 13.36 -16.39 6.67
C LEU A 99 13.42 -17.78 7.28
N THR A 100 14.57 -18.14 7.86
CA THR A 100 14.72 -19.38 8.63
C THR A 100 13.90 -19.32 9.92
N PRO A 101 13.63 -20.47 10.58
CA PRO A 101 12.98 -20.49 11.89
C PRO A 101 13.69 -19.63 12.94
N GLU A 102 15.03 -19.60 12.92
CA GLU A 102 15.85 -18.78 13.81
C GLU A 102 15.67 -17.28 13.52
N GLU A 103 15.71 -16.88 12.25
CA GLU A 103 15.48 -15.48 11.84
C GLU A 103 14.06 -15.02 12.23
N LYS A 104 13.04 -15.86 12.00
CA LYS A 104 11.66 -15.60 12.44
C LYS A 104 11.55 -15.47 13.95
N LYS A 105 12.35 -16.22 14.71
CA LYS A 105 12.38 -16.17 16.18
C LYS A 105 13.04 -14.88 16.68
N GLU A 106 14.08 -14.40 16.01
CA GLU A 106 14.74 -13.12 16.31
C GLU A 106 13.82 -11.92 16.05
N LEU A 107 13.02 -11.99 14.97
CA LEU A 107 12.00 -11.01 14.63
C LEU A 107 10.65 -11.27 15.32
N SER A 108 10.63 -12.09 16.37
CA SER A 108 9.41 -12.40 17.10
C SER A 108 9.08 -11.26 18.07
N ALA A 109 7.81 -10.86 18.11
CA ALA A 109 7.30 -9.88 19.06
C ALA A 109 7.09 -10.43 20.49
N ASN A 110 7.90 -11.40 20.90
CA ASN A 110 7.82 -12.03 22.23
C ASN A 110 8.21 -11.05 23.34
N LYS A 111 7.53 -11.16 24.48
CA LYS A 111 7.50 -10.14 25.55
C LYS A 111 8.87 -9.62 26.04
N LYS A 112 9.91 -10.46 26.08
CA LYS A 112 11.22 -10.14 26.68
C LYS A 112 12.10 -9.20 25.87
N SER A 113 11.99 -9.16 24.54
CA SER A 113 12.81 -8.26 23.68
C SER A 113 12.24 -6.85 23.56
N TRP A 114 10.94 -6.71 23.76
CA TRP A 114 10.24 -5.43 23.72
C TRP A 114 10.35 -4.65 25.03
N GLU A 115 10.30 -5.33 26.18
CA GLU A 115 10.50 -4.68 27.49
C GLU A 115 11.85 -3.93 27.55
N SER A 116 12.87 -4.42 26.84
CA SER A 116 14.16 -3.72 26.70
C SER A 116 14.13 -2.50 25.77
N LEU A 117 13.13 -2.37 24.89
CA LEU A 117 12.97 -1.19 24.02
C LEU A 117 12.22 -0.05 24.72
N GLY A 118 11.59 -0.29 25.88
CA GLY A 118 10.92 0.75 26.67
C GLY A 118 9.65 1.35 26.06
N ARG A 119 9.27 0.91 24.85
CA ARG A 119 8.09 1.36 24.11
C ARG A 119 6.85 0.66 24.66
N THR A 120 5.79 1.41 24.94
CA THR A 120 4.52 0.84 25.44
C THR A 120 3.33 1.50 24.76
N GLN A 121 2.25 0.75 24.55
CA GLN A 121 0.98 1.30 24.06
C GLN A 121 0.47 2.46 24.92
N ASP A 122 0.78 2.45 26.23
CA ASP A 122 0.35 3.48 27.19
C ASP A 122 1.15 4.79 27.11
N LYS A 123 2.18 4.88 26.25
CA LYS A 123 3.00 6.08 26.11
C LYS A 123 2.77 6.75 24.76
N GLU A 124 2.27 7.98 24.83
CA GLU A 124 1.99 8.82 23.66
C GLU A 124 3.25 8.98 22.79
N GLY A 125 3.07 8.86 21.47
CA GLY A 125 4.17 8.96 20.50
C GLY A 125 5.10 7.74 20.43
N GLU A 126 4.82 6.67 21.17
CA GLU A 126 5.61 5.43 21.13
C GLU A 126 4.86 4.23 20.55
N TRP A 127 3.65 4.48 20.04
CA TRP A 127 2.80 3.45 19.47
C TRP A 127 1.94 3.99 18.33
N VAL A 128 1.88 3.24 17.24
CA VAL A 128 0.95 3.46 16.14
C VAL A 128 -0.19 2.44 16.24
N GLU A 129 -1.39 2.95 16.43
CA GLU A 129 -2.62 2.17 16.33
C GLU A 129 -3.13 2.15 14.88
N SER A 130 -3.72 1.01 14.48
CA SER A 130 -4.33 0.91 13.16
C SER A 130 -5.67 1.65 13.13
N GLN A 131 -5.91 2.43 12.08
CA GLN A 131 -7.15 3.18 11.88
C GLN A 131 -8.03 2.53 10.82
N LYS A 132 -9.33 2.44 11.08
CA LYS A 132 -10.28 1.92 10.09
C LYS A 132 -10.39 2.91 8.92
N LEU A 133 -10.43 2.41 7.70
CA LEU A 133 -10.62 3.22 6.51
C LEU A 133 -12.06 3.73 6.40
N GLU A 134 -12.19 5.00 6.05
CA GLU A 134 -13.47 5.65 5.72
C GLU A 134 -13.67 5.80 4.21
N GLU A 135 -12.60 5.60 3.42
CA GLU A 135 -12.64 5.62 1.95
C GLU A 135 -11.51 4.74 1.37
N PRO A 136 -11.66 4.24 0.12
CA PRO A 136 -10.61 3.46 -0.54
C PRO A 136 -9.32 4.26 -0.76
N THR A 137 -8.17 3.64 -0.48
CA THR A 137 -6.82 4.21 -0.67
C THR A 137 -6.08 3.48 -1.79
N ASP A 138 -4.92 4.00 -2.21
CA ASP A 138 -4.09 3.32 -3.21
C ASP A 138 -3.58 1.95 -2.72
N LEU A 139 -3.28 1.82 -1.42
CA LEU A 139 -2.87 0.55 -0.83
C LEU A 139 -4.02 -0.46 -0.78
N SER A 140 -5.24 -0.02 -0.42
CA SER A 140 -6.39 -0.92 -0.41
C SER A 140 -6.77 -1.38 -1.81
N LYS A 141 -6.75 -0.47 -2.78
CA LYS A 141 -6.93 -0.80 -4.20
C LYS A 141 -5.87 -1.76 -4.72
N ALA A 142 -4.61 -1.60 -4.31
CA ALA A 142 -3.53 -2.50 -4.69
C ALA A 142 -3.74 -3.93 -4.13
N VAL A 143 -4.23 -4.06 -2.88
CA VAL A 143 -4.62 -5.35 -2.32
C VAL A 143 -5.75 -5.99 -3.13
N GLU A 144 -6.80 -5.24 -3.40
CA GLU A 144 -7.96 -5.74 -4.16
C GLU A 144 -7.58 -6.12 -5.60
N GLU A 145 -6.67 -5.37 -6.23
CA GLU A 145 -6.13 -5.71 -7.54
C GLU A 145 -5.27 -6.97 -7.49
N ALA A 146 -4.43 -7.15 -6.46
CA ALA A 146 -3.64 -8.36 -6.27
C ALA A 146 -4.53 -9.59 -6.09
N ARG A 147 -5.66 -9.45 -5.37
CA ARG A 147 -6.67 -10.51 -5.24
C ARG A 147 -7.27 -10.85 -6.59
N ARG A 148 -7.80 -9.86 -7.32
CA ARG A 148 -8.39 -10.07 -8.66
C ARG A 148 -7.42 -10.72 -9.64
N ALA A 149 -6.14 -10.34 -9.58
CA ALA A 149 -5.10 -10.86 -10.46
C ALA A 149 -4.71 -12.32 -10.18
N GLN A 150 -5.11 -12.89 -9.03
CA GLN A 150 -4.86 -14.31 -8.73
C GLN A 150 -5.60 -15.24 -9.71
N HIS A 151 -5.13 -16.48 -9.78
CA HIS A 151 -5.77 -17.55 -10.55
C HIS A 151 -6.04 -17.16 -12.01
N GLY A 152 -5.11 -16.42 -12.63
CA GLY A 152 -5.25 -16.00 -14.02
C GLY A 152 -6.33 -14.93 -14.26
N GLY A 153 -6.71 -14.19 -13.22
CA GLY A 153 -7.77 -13.18 -13.28
C GLY A 153 -9.13 -13.69 -12.79
N GLU A 154 -9.24 -14.92 -12.30
CA GLU A 154 -10.47 -15.41 -11.65
C GLU A 154 -10.65 -14.81 -10.24
N GLY A 155 -9.56 -14.37 -9.62
CA GLY A 155 -9.54 -13.74 -8.31
C GLY A 155 -9.40 -14.72 -7.14
N ASP A 156 -8.78 -14.28 -6.04
CA ASP A 156 -8.78 -14.98 -4.74
C ASP A 156 -9.75 -14.29 -3.78
N TYR A 157 -10.88 -14.95 -3.54
CA TYR A 157 -11.93 -14.56 -2.60
C TYR A 157 -12.02 -15.52 -1.41
N GLY A 158 -10.92 -16.22 -1.10
CA GLY A 158 -10.83 -17.03 0.11
C GLY A 158 -10.66 -16.16 1.37
N GLY A 159 -10.81 -16.80 2.54
CA GLY A 159 -10.68 -16.17 3.86
C GLY A 159 -9.24 -15.80 4.29
N THR A 160 -8.25 -15.89 3.38
CA THR A 160 -6.87 -15.50 3.65
C THR A 160 -6.78 -13.98 3.73
N ASN A 161 -6.09 -13.42 4.73
CA ASN A 161 -5.92 -11.97 4.83
C ASN A 161 -4.76 -11.46 3.95
N TYR A 162 -4.97 -10.34 3.27
CA TYR A 162 -3.95 -9.60 2.51
C TYR A 162 -3.55 -8.31 3.24
N ALA A 163 -2.36 -7.80 2.91
CA ALA A 163 -1.87 -6.51 3.33
C ALA A 163 -1.03 -5.85 2.23
N ALA A 164 -0.92 -4.54 2.28
CA ALA A 164 -0.03 -3.75 1.45
C ALA A 164 0.80 -2.79 2.31
N LEU A 165 1.99 -2.48 1.85
CA LEU A 165 2.79 -1.38 2.36
C LEU A 165 3.24 -0.48 1.22
N HIS A 166 3.44 0.79 1.52
CA HIS A 166 4.09 1.74 0.64
C HIS A 166 5.53 1.95 1.08
N TYR A 167 6.46 1.91 0.14
CA TYR A 167 7.87 2.20 0.36
C TYR A 167 8.26 3.41 -0.47
N ALA A 168 8.97 4.36 0.14
CA ALA A 168 9.58 5.49 -0.56
C ALA A 168 11.00 5.75 -0.01
N SER A 169 12.02 5.74 -0.87
CA SER A 169 13.37 6.07 -0.44
C SER A 169 13.48 7.52 0.00
N THR A 170 14.40 7.81 0.91
CA THR A 170 14.64 9.16 1.41
C THR A 170 15.01 10.17 0.32
N ASP A 171 15.62 9.71 -0.78
CA ASP A 171 15.95 10.55 -1.93
C ASP A 171 14.85 10.62 -3.00
N GLY A 172 13.70 9.98 -2.76
CA GLY A 172 12.53 9.99 -3.63
C GLY A 172 12.69 9.26 -4.96
N LYS A 173 13.78 8.49 -5.15
CA LYS A 173 14.06 7.81 -6.42
C LYS A 173 13.41 6.43 -6.51
N GLU A 174 13.31 5.74 -5.39
CA GLU A 174 12.69 4.42 -5.29
C GLU A 174 11.33 4.56 -4.61
N GLU A 175 10.28 4.03 -5.22
CA GLU A 175 8.92 4.09 -4.71
C GLU A 175 8.12 2.90 -5.24
N PHE A 176 7.45 2.16 -4.34
CA PHE A 176 6.58 1.06 -4.73
C PHE A 176 5.56 0.70 -3.65
N ILE A 177 4.51 -0.01 -4.06
CA ILE A 177 3.60 -0.73 -3.16
C ILE A 177 3.93 -2.22 -3.20
N LEU A 178 4.11 -2.83 -2.03
CA LEU A 178 4.28 -4.28 -1.89
C LEU A 178 3.05 -4.90 -1.23
N VAL A 179 2.41 -5.82 -1.93
CA VAL A 179 1.25 -6.60 -1.50
C VAL A 179 1.67 -8.02 -1.18
N GLY A 180 1.11 -8.60 -0.12
CA GLY A 180 1.32 -9.99 0.24
C GLY A 180 0.14 -10.53 1.05
N ARG A 181 0.09 -11.84 1.18
CA ARG A 181 -0.99 -12.53 1.90
C ARG A 181 -0.48 -13.39 3.03
N SER A 182 -1.38 -13.74 3.93
CA SER A 182 -1.10 -14.67 5.00
C SER A 182 -0.84 -16.07 4.43
N SER A 183 0.18 -16.75 4.93
CA SER A 183 0.44 -18.16 4.61
C SER A 183 1.23 -18.84 5.71
N ALA A 184 1.27 -20.18 5.69
CA ALA A 184 2.04 -20.94 6.68
C ALA A 184 3.55 -20.64 6.55
N GLU A 185 3.99 -20.44 5.31
CA GLU A 185 5.37 -20.22 4.92
C GLU A 185 5.82 -18.79 5.28
N ARG A 186 4.93 -17.79 5.15
CA ARG A 186 5.27 -16.36 5.31
C ARG A 186 4.66 -15.66 6.53
N SER A 187 3.92 -16.39 7.36
CA SER A 187 3.20 -15.85 8.53
C SER A 187 2.00 -14.98 8.14
N HIS A 188 1.50 -14.17 9.07
CA HIS A 188 0.43 -13.21 8.80
C HIS A 188 0.86 -12.19 7.76
N SER A 189 -0.09 -11.68 6.99
CA SER A 189 0.11 -10.75 5.87
C SER A 189 1.06 -9.60 6.17
N GLU A 190 0.96 -8.96 7.34
CA GLU A 190 1.78 -7.83 7.78
C GLU A 190 3.26 -8.21 7.84
N ARG A 191 3.53 -9.41 8.34
CA ARG A 191 4.88 -9.96 8.42
C ARG A 191 5.35 -10.48 7.07
N SER A 192 4.44 -11.03 6.26
CA SER A 192 4.75 -11.51 4.91
C SER A 192 5.36 -10.40 4.04
N ILE A 193 4.82 -9.17 4.16
CA ILE A 193 5.32 -7.98 3.46
C ILE A 193 6.40 -7.26 4.24
N GLY A 194 6.39 -7.28 5.58
CA GLY A 194 7.36 -6.56 6.39
C GLY A 194 8.73 -7.25 6.50
N TYR A 195 8.79 -8.59 6.50
CA TYR A 195 10.05 -9.33 6.63
C TYR A 195 11.10 -8.97 5.57
N PRO A 196 10.76 -8.86 4.27
CA PRO A 196 11.71 -8.40 3.26
C PRO A 196 12.30 -7.02 3.55
N LEU A 197 11.50 -6.10 4.09
CA LEU A 197 11.94 -4.73 4.39
C LEU A 197 12.91 -4.74 5.58
N VAL A 198 12.55 -5.44 6.66
CA VAL A 198 13.39 -5.57 7.85
C VAL A 198 14.71 -6.28 7.52
N HIS A 199 14.65 -7.36 6.74
CA HIS A 199 15.83 -8.11 6.31
C HIS A 199 16.82 -7.23 5.54
N ASN A 200 16.29 -6.36 4.68
CA ASN A 200 17.09 -5.45 3.84
C ASN A 200 17.32 -4.07 4.47
N LYS A 201 17.00 -3.89 5.76
CA LYS A 201 17.17 -2.63 6.50
C LYS A 201 16.44 -1.42 5.88
N LYS A 202 15.31 -1.67 5.21
CA LYS A 202 14.48 -0.70 4.48
C LYS A 202 13.15 -0.37 5.19
N GLN A 203 12.93 -0.93 6.38
CA GLN A 203 11.67 -0.88 7.11
C GLN A 203 11.24 0.52 7.58
N PHE A 204 12.19 1.44 7.78
CA PHE A 204 11.90 2.81 8.23
C PHE A 204 11.63 3.79 7.07
N GLN A 205 11.63 3.31 5.82
CA GLN A 205 11.20 4.04 4.64
C GLN A 205 9.76 3.64 4.22
N VAL A 206 9.06 2.91 5.08
CA VAL A 206 7.66 2.56 4.90
C VAL A 206 6.81 3.57 5.66
N ASP A 207 6.07 4.40 4.94
CA ASP A 207 5.22 5.46 5.51
C ASP A 207 3.78 4.99 5.71
N GLN A 208 3.33 3.97 4.97
CA GLN A 208 1.96 3.46 5.06
C GLN A 208 1.90 1.94 5.03
N VAL A 209 1.00 1.38 5.85
CA VAL A 209 0.60 -0.02 5.85
C VAL A 209 -0.92 -0.10 5.85
N TYR A 210 -1.47 -0.97 5.02
CA TYR A 210 -2.88 -1.33 4.96
C TYR A 210 -3.03 -2.83 5.17
N THR A 211 -4.04 -3.22 5.95
CA THR A 211 -4.41 -4.62 6.16
C THR A 211 -5.92 -4.78 5.96
N GLU A 212 -6.39 -5.87 5.35
CA GLU A 212 -7.84 -5.97 5.16
C GLU A 212 -8.60 -6.09 6.49
N ARG A 213 -8.01 -6.79 7.46
CA ARG A 213 -8.50 -6.87 8.83
C ARG A 213 -7.60 -6.08 9.76
N ARG A 214 -8.16 -5.53 10.85
CA ARG A 214 -7.35 -4.92 11.92
C ARG A 214 -6.24 -5.90 12.35
N PRO A 215 -4.96 -5.47 12.43
CA PRO A 215 -3.89 -6.34 12.86
C PRO A 215 -4.19 -6.93 14.24
N CYS A 216 -3.88 -8.22 14.47
CA CYS A 216 -4.26 -8.89 15.71
C CYS A 216 -3.69 -8.20 16.97
N GLN A 217 -4.41 -8.27 18.11
CA GLN A 217 -4.07 -7.48 19.32
C GLN A 217 -3.45 -8.30 20.46
N LYS A 218 -3.81 -9.58 20.66
CA LYS A 218 -3.28 -10.39 21.79
C LYS A 218 -2.02 -11.22 21.54
N GLY A 219 -0.99 -10.96 22.37
CA GLY A 219 0.24 -11.76 22.45
C GLY A 219 1.43 -11.19 21.67
N SER A 220 2.20 -12.06 21.00
CA SER A 220 3.28 -11.66 20.09
C SER A 220 2.70 -11.33 18.73
N THR A 221 1.98 -10.20 18.66
CA THR A 221 1.00 -9.89 17.62
C THR A 221 1.53 -9.16 16.41
N CYS A 222 0.67 -8.94 15.41
CA CYS A 222 0.96 -8.08 14.27
C CYS A 222 1.04 -6.60 14.66
N GLU A 223 0.12 -6.06 15.48
CA GLU A 223 0.21 -4.66 15.96
C GLU A 223 1.54 -4.41 16.66
N ARG A 224 1.93 -5.32 17.56
CA ARG A 224 3.21 -5.24 18.25
C ARG A 224 4.40 -5.42 17.32
N TRP A 225 4.32 -6.34 16.37
CA TRP A 225 5.38 -6.57 15.41
C TRP A 225 5.64 -5.34 14.52
N LEU A 226 4.58 -4.68 14.05
CA LEU A 226 4.66 -3.42 13.32
C LEU A 226 5.34 -2.34 14.19
N ASN A 227 4.92 -2.21 15.45
CA ASN A 227 5.52 -1.24 16.37
C ASN A 227 6.99 -1.55 16.76
N MET A 228 7.39 -2.82 16.66
CA MET A 228 8.76 -3.27 16.93
C MET A 228 9.72 -3.04 15.77
N HIS A 229 9.23 -3.19 14.56
CA HIS A 229 10.11 -3.32 13.41
C HIS A 229 9.86 -2.25 12.35
N MET A 230 8.65 -1.72 12.23
CA MET A 230 8.31 -0.74 11.18
C MET A 230 8.22 0.67 11.75
N PHE A 231 7.71 0.83 12.97
CA PHE A 231 7.62 2.12 13.65
C PHE A 231 8.88 2.42 14.46
N ASP A 232 9.33 3.66 14.39
CA ASP A 232 10.40 4.19 15.23
C ASP A 232 10.21 5.70 15.42
N PRO A 233 10.08 6.22 16.65
CA PRO A 233 9.83 7.64 16.88
C PRO A 233 10.91 8.59 16.33
N GLU A 234 12.12 8.09 16.08
CA GLU A 234 13.23 8.90 15.56
C GLU A 234 13.41 8.71 14.05
N GLN A 235 13.19 7.49 13.55
CA GLN A 235 13.47 7.13 12.15
C GLN A 235 12.24 7.06 11.25
N ASN A 236 11.06 6.77 11.81
CA ASN A 236 9.80 6.64 11.10
C ASN A 236 8.60 7.04 11.98
N PRO A 237 8.52 8.31 12.42
CA PRO A 237 7.47 8.77 13.34
C PRO A 237 6.09 8.87 12.67
N ASP A 238 6.05 8.96 11.34
CA ASP A 238 4.84 9.26 10.57
C ASP A 238 4.17 7.99 9.98
N LEU A 239 4.60 6.80 10.39
CA LEU A 239 4.01 5.55 9.94
C LEU A 239 2.50 5.54 10.17
N LYS A 240 1.72 5.37 9.10
CA LYS A 240 0.28 5.17 9.15
C LYS A 240 -0.05 3.69 8.98
N VAL A 241 -0.86 3.15 9.88
CA VAL A 241 -1.41 1.80 9.75
C VAL A 241 -2.92 1.92 9.61
N THR A 242 -3.49 1.30 8.59
CA THR A 242 -4.92 1.33 8.30
C THR A 242 -5.49 -0.06 8.08
N HIS A 243 -6.81 -0.21 8.25
CA HIS A 243 -7.49 -1.46 7.96
C HIS A 243 -8.91 -1.29 7.39
N ALA A 244 -9.43 -2.30 6.69
CA ALA A 244 -10.80 -2.23 6.13
C ALA A 244 -11.89 -2.66 7.13
N VAL A 245 -11.72 -3.80 7.79
CA VAL A 245 -12.71 -4.34 8.72
C VAL A 245 -12.12 -4.58 10.10
N ASP A 246 -12.92 -4.39 11.14
CA ASP A 246 -12.49 -4.67 12.50
C ASP A 246 -12.20 -6.17 12.68
N TYR A 247 -11.28 -6.44 13.59
CA TYR A 247 -10.97 -7.77 14.04
C TYR A 247 -10.69 -7.75 15.52
N ASP A 248 -11.50 -8.48 16.27
CA ASP A 248 -11.28 -8.70 17.70
C ASP A 248 -10.96 -10.17 17.95
N ASN A 249 -9.71 -10.43 18.31
CA ASN A 249 -9.25 -11.77 18.63
C ASN A 249 -9.86 -12.33 19.96
N ASP A 250 -10.62 -11.53 20.70
CA ASP A 250 -11.28 -11.93 21.96
C ASP A 250 -12.63 -12.59 21.72
N ILE A 251 -13.22 -12.33 20.55
CA ILE A 251 -14.42 -12.99 20.08
C ILE A 251 -14.07 -14.46 19.81
N LYS A 252 -14.62 -15.35 20.64
CA LYS A 252 -14.39 -16.81 20.56
C LYS A 252 -15.17 -17.46 19.43
N ASP A 253 -16.35 -16.92 19.14
CA ASP A 253 -17.19 -17.38 18.05
C ASP A 253 -16.56 -16.94 16.73
N THR A 254 -16.07 -17.91 15.96
CA THR A 254 -15.35 -17.65 14.71
C THR A 254 -16.25 -17.06 13.64
N ASP A 255 -17.54 -17.40 13.65
CA ASP A 255 -18.48 -16.94 12.63
C ASP A 255 -18.78 -15.47 12.88
N VAL A 256 -19.05 -15.09 14.14
CA VAL A 256 -19.21 -13.68 14.52
C VAL A 256 -17.94 -12.87 14.26
N ARG A 257 -16.77 -13.43 14.57
CA ARG A 257 -15.48 -12.74 14.37
C ARG A 257 -15.11 -12.55 12.90
N ASN A 258 -15.53 -13.47 12.02
CA ASN A 258 -15.20 -13.42 10.60
C ASN A 258 -16.29 -12.76 9.75
N ALA A 259 -17.53 -12.69 10.22
CA ALA A 259 -18.65 -12.15 9.45
C ALA A 259 -18.41 -10.77 8.81
N PRO A 260 -17.74 -9.79 9.47
CA PRO A 260 -17.40 -8.54 8.79
C PRO A 260 -16.47 -8.72 7.59
N PHE A 261 -15.47 -9.58 7.73
CA PHE A 261 -14.53 -9.86 6.66
C PHE A 261 -15.20 -10.63 5.53
N ASP A 262 -16.07 -11.59 5.85
CA ASP A 262 -16.83 -12.34 4.85
C ASP A 262 -17.70 -11.40 4.00
N ARG A 263 -18.39 -10.42 4.63
CA ARG A 263 -19.14 -9.38 3.91
C ARG A 263 -18.27 -8.52 2.99
N TYR A 264 -17.08 -8.14 3.45
CA TYR A 264 -16.12 -7.39 2.63
C TYR A 264 -15.66 -8.21 1.42
N ILE A 265 -15.37 -9.50 1.60
CA ILE A 265 -14.96 -10.40 0.52
C ILE A 265 -16.10 -10.64 -0.47
N ASP A 266 -17.32 -10.88 0.00
CA ASP A 266 -18.51 -11.04 -0.85
C ASP A 266 -18.75 -9.80 -1.72
N GLN A 267 -18.60 -8.60 -1.15
CA GLN A 267 -18.74 -7.35 -1.89
C GLN A 267 -17.61 -7.18 -2.91
N LEU A 268 -16.37 -7.53 -2.56
CA LEU A 268 -15.24 -7.46 -3.47
C LEU A 268 -15.41 -8.41 -4.66
N GLU A 269 -15.90 -9.63 -4.43
CA GLU A 269 -16.21 -10.61 -5.49
C GLU A 269 -17.33 -10.07 -6.40
N SER A 270 -18.40 -9.52 -5.82
CA SER A 270 -19.49 -8.90 -6.57
C SER A 270 -19.04 -7.71 -7.43
N ASN A 271 -18.17 -6.86 -6.87
CA ASN A 271 -17.55 -5.74 -7.59
C ASN A 271 -16.72 -6.24 -8.77
N HIS A 272 -15.91 -7.29 -8.57
CA HIS A 272 -15.15 -7.89 -9.66
C HIS A 272 -16.06 -8.44 -10.77
N ALA A 273 -17.09 -9.20 -10.41
CA ALA A 273 -18.03 -9.77 -11.38
C ALA A 273 -18.79 -8.72 -12.20
N SER A 274 -19.00 -7.53 -11.63
CA SER A 274 -19.66 -6.40 -12.29
C SER A 274 -18.69 -5.44 -13.02
N GLY A 275 -17.38 -5.64 -12.88
CA GLY A 275 -16.36 -4.76 -13.44
C GLY A 275 -16.19 -3.44 -12.68
N ASP A 276 -16.69 -3.34 -11.43
CA ASP A 276 -16.45 -2.22 -10.55
C ASP A 276 -15.10 -2.37 -9.84
N TYR A 277 -14.18 -1.46 -10.13
CA TYR A 277 -12.83 -1.42 -9.56
C TYR A 277 -12.60 -0.12 -8.76
N GLY A 278 -13.66 0.55 -8.29
CA GLY A 278 -13.58 1.80 -7.53
C GLY A 278 -12.93 1.66 -6.14
N GLY A 279 -12.86 0.44 -5.61
CA GLY A 279 -12.35 0.13 -4.28
C GLY A 279 -13.47 -0.24 -3.31
N THR A 280 -13.32 -1.36 -2.63
CA THR A 280 -14.31 -1.94 -1.70
C THR A 280 -14.02 -1.52 -0.26
N ALA A 281 -12.77 -1.55 0.15
CA ALA A 281 -12.35 -1.16 1.50
C ALA A 281 -12.73 0.31 1.81
N GLY A 282 -13.43 0.54 2.91
CA GLY A 282 -13.92 1.87 3.29
C GLY A 282 -15.12 2.38 2.49
N SER A 283 -15.62 1.65 1.49
CA SER A 283 -16.81 2.07 0.72
C SER A 283 -18.12 2.00 1.52
N MET A 284 -18.14 1.17 2.55
CA MET A 284 -19.24 0.99 3.49
C MET A 284 -18.72 0.40 4.81
N ASP A 285 -19.56 0.41 5.85
CA ASP A 285 -19.23 -0.22 7.12
C ASP A 285 -19.58 -1.72 7.08
N PHE A 286 -18.58 -2.57 6.92
CA PHE A 286 -18.74 -4.02 6.92
C PHE A 286 -18.87 -4.62 8.32
N ASP A 287 -18.62 -3.87 9.39
CA ASP A 287 -18.68 -4.38 10.76
C ASP A 287 -20.11 -4.42 11.31
N VAL A 288 -21.02 -3.67 10.69
CA VAL A 288 -22.45 -3.70 10.99
C VAL A 288 -23.14 -4.73 10.10
N ASP A 289 -24.02 -5.55 10.67
CA ASP A 289 -24.89 -6.42 9.88
C ASP A 289 -25.95 -5.56 9.16
N PRO A 290 -25.95 -5.49 7.82
CA PRO A 290 -26.94 -4.70 7.09
C PRO A 290 -28.37 -5.21 7.26
N ALA A 291 -28.58 -6.46 7.72
CA ALA A 291 -29.91 -6.99 8.04
C ALA A 291 -30.40 -6.61 9.44
N ALA A 292 -29.57 -5.96 10.27
CA ALA A 292 -29.90 -5.53 11.62
C ALA A 292 -30.32 -4.04 11.73
N VAL A 293 -30.40 -3.34 10.59
CA VAL A 293 -30.81 -1.92 10.47
C VAL A 293 -32.14 -1.82 9.72
#